data_AF-W1X3R2-F1
#
_entry.id   AF-W1X3R2-F1
#
_cell.length_a   1.000
_cell.length_b   1.000
_cell.length_c   1.000
_cell.angle_alpha   90.00
_cell.angle_beta   90.00
_cell.angle_gamma   90.00
#
_symmetry.space_group_name_H-M   'P 1'
#
loop_
_entity.id
_entity.type
_entity.pdbx_description
1 polymer ?
#
loop_
_entity_poly.entity_id
_entity_poly.type
_entity_poly.pdbx_seq_one_letter_code
_entity_poly.pdbx_strand_id
1 'polypeptide(L)'
;MVDMKTTHTALPFAGHTLHFVEFDPASFREQDLLWLPHYAQLQHAGRKRKTEHLAGRIAAVYALREYGYKCVPAIGELRQPVWPAEVYGSISHCGATALAV
;
A
#
# COMPACT_ATOMS: atom_id res chain seq x y z
N MET A 1 8.54 -1.68 12.66
CA MET A 1 7.52 -2.71 12.38
C MET A 1 6.18 -2.00 12.33
N VAL A 2 5.28 -2.39 11.42
CA VAL A 2 3.92 -1.85 11.39
C VAL A 2 3.11 -2.62 12.43
N ASP A 3 2.44 -1.92 13.35
CA ASP A 3 1.59 -2.51 14.38
C ASP A 3 0.17 -2.80 13.86
N MET A 4 -0.29 -2.04 12.85
CA MET A 4 -1.54 -2.32 12.15
C MET A 4 -1.55 -3.79 11.69
N LYS A 5 -2.54 -4.54 12.16
CA LYS A 5 -2.69 -5.95 11.79
C LYS A 5 -3.08 -6.05 10.33
N THR A 6 -2.34 -6.87 9.59
CA THR A 6 -2.58 -7.12 8.18
C THR A 6 -2.45 -8.59 7.84
N THR A 7 -3.28 -9.06 6.93
CA THR A 7 -3.16 -10.37 6.28
C THR A 7 -2.91 -10.15 4.79
N HIS A 8 -1.89 -10.80 4.24
CA HIS A 8 -1.60 -10.76 2.81
C HIS A 8 -2.11 -12.03 2.14
N THR A 9 -2.76 -11.87 0.98
CA THR A 9 -3.16 -12.98 0.10
C THR A 9 -2.82 -12.63 -1.33
N ALA A 10 -2.35 -13.61 -2.09
CA ALA A 10 -1.99 -13.46 -3.50
C ALA A 10 -2.85 -14.41 -4.34
N LEU A 11 -3.42 -13.90 -5.44
CA LEU A 11 -4.29 -14.68 -6.34
C LEU A 11 -3.95 -14.37 -7.81
N PRO A 12 -3.85 -15.38 -8.68
CA PRO A 12 -3.64 -15.15 -10.11
C PRO A 12 -4.90 -14.54 -10.76
N PHE A 13 -4.70 -13.55 -11.62
CA PHE A 13 -5.74 -12.89 -12.40
C PHE A 13 -5.18 -12.32 -13.71
N ALA A 14 -5.75 -12.71 -14.84
CA ALA A 14 -5.39 -12.17 -16.16
C ALA A 14 -3.88 -12.18 -16.49
N GLY A 15 -3.14 -13.21 -16.04
CA GLY A 15 -1.69 -13.33 -16.27
C GLY A 15 -0.82 -12.54 -15.28
N HIS A 16 -1.42 -11.88 -14.29
CA HIS A 16 -0.73 -11.19 -13.19
C HIS A 16 -1.15 -11.76 -11.84
N THR A 17 -0.43 -11.39 -10.78
CA THR A 17 -0.81 -11.70 -9.39
C THR A 17 -1.48 -10.49 -8.76
N LEU A 18 -2.69 -10.63 -8.24
CA LEU A 18 -3.31 -9.62 -7.39
C LEU A 18 -2.85 -9.83 -5.95
N HIS A 19 -2.31 -8.78 -5.34
CA HIS A 19 -1.88 -8.78 -3.95
C HIS A 19 -2.91 -8.05 -3.09
N PHE A 20 -3.66 -8.82 -2.31
CA PHE A 20 -4.63 -8.31 -1.35
C PHE A 20 -3.98 -8.14 0.01
N VAL A 21 -4.27 -7.02 0.66
CA VAL A 21 -3.94 -6.75 2.05
C VAL A 21 -5.25 -6.44 2.76
N GLU A 22 -5.71 -7.39 3.55
CA GLU A 22 -6.76 -7.13 4.54
C GLU A 22 -6.11 -6.48 5.76
N PHE A 23 -6.74 -5.46 6.32
CA PHE A 23 -6.21 -4.71 7.45
C PHE A 23 -7.29 -4.38 8.47
N ASP A 24 -6.91 -4.29 9.75
CA ASP A 24 -7.82 -3.85 10.81
C ASP A 24 -7.63 -2.34 11.10
N PRO A 25 -8.58 -1.46 10.71
CA PRO A 25 -8.47 -0.02 10.95
C PRO A 25 -8.47 0.36 12.44
N ALA A 26 -9.01 -0.49 13.32
CA ALA A 26 -9.00 -0.24 14.76
C ALA A 26 -7.59 -0.44 15.34
N SER A 27 -6.79 -1.34 14.76
CA SER A 27 -5.40 -1.58 15.18
C SER A 27 -4.40 -0.50 14.73
N PHE A 28 -4.78 0.37 13.79
CA PHE A 28 -3.89 1.41 13.26
C PHE A 28 -3.44 2.41 14.33
N ARG A 29 -2.14 2.70 14.34
CA ARG A 29 -1.50 3.72 15.17
C ARG A 29 -0.79 4.73 14.27
N GLU A 30 -0.72 5.98 14.71
CA GLU A 30 -0.04 7.05 13.95
C GLU A 30 1.42 6.72 13.63
N GLN A 31 2.11 5.99 14.51
CA GLN A 31 3.49 5.53 14.29
C GLN A 31 3.64 4.55 13.11
N ASP A 32 2.57 3.87 12.71
CA ASP A 32 2.60 2.96 11.56
C ASP A 32 2.89 3.71 10.27
N LEU A 33 2.55 5.00 10.20
CA LEU A 33 2.87 5.84 9.04
C LEU A 33 4.37 6.02 8.85
N LEU A 34 5.20 5.88 9.89
CA LEU A 34 6.65 6.02 9.77
C LEU A 34 7.28 4.93 8.89
N TRP A 35 6.53 3.87 8.57
CA TRP A 35 6.92 2.89 7.56
C TRP A 35 6.92 3.48 6.13
N LEU A 36 6.18 4.57 5.89
CA LEU A 36 6.13 5.28 4.62
C LEU A 36 7.22 6.37 4.57
N PRO A 37 8.10 6.39 3.57
CA PRO A 37 9.08 7.47 3.41
C PRO A 37 8.44 8.86 3.31
N HIS A 38 7.27 8.95 2.68
CA HIS A 38 6.49 10.19 2.49
C HIS A 38 5.44 10.44 3.58
N TYR A 39 5.60 9.89 4.79
CA TYR A 39 4.61 10.01 5.88
C TYR A 39 4.20 11.47 6.18
N ALA A 40 5.14 12.42 6.04
CA ALA A 40 4.90 13.84 6.28
C ALA A 40 3.73 14.38 5.42
N GLN A 41 3.58 13.89 4.19
CA GLN A 41 2.51 14.30 3.27
C GLN A 41 1.11 13.84 3.72
N LEU A 42 1.04 12.91 4.68
CA LEU A 42 -0.20 12.37 5.23
C LEU A 42 -0.53 12.92 6.62
N GLN A 43 0.29 13.81 7.20
CA GLN A 43 0.12 14.28 8.58
C GLN A 43 -1.27 14.85 8.85
N HIS A 44 -1.80 15.65 7.94
CA HIS A 44 -3.12 16.30 8.05
C HIS A 44 -4.27 15.44 7.50
N ALA A 45 -4.00 14.26 6.97
CA ALA A 45 -5.05 13.37 6.48
C ALA A 45 -5.84 12.77 7.66
N GLY A 46 -7.15 12.57 7.46
CA GLY A 46 -7.97 11.85 8.43
C GLY A 46 -7.50 10.40 8.62
N ARG A 47 -7.79 9.82 9.78
CA ARG A 47 -7.38 8.46 10.16
C ARG A 47 -7.67 7.43 9.07
N LYS A 48 -8.89 7.44 8.51
CA LYS A 48 -9.29 6.53 7.40
C LYS A 48 -8.29 6.59 6.23
N ARG A 49 -7.97 7.79 5.74
CA ARG A 49 -7.07 7.97 4.61
C ARG A 49 -5.64 7.51 4.94
N LYS A 50 -5.17 7.76 6.17
CA LYS A 50 -3.85 7.30 6.64
C LYS A 50 -3.77 5.77 6.61
N THR A 51 -4.77 5.11 7.17
CA THR A 51 -4.86 3.64 7.22
C THR A 51 -4.93 3.03 5.83
N GLU A 52 -5.84 3.50 4.97
CA GLU A 52 -6.00 3.00 3.59
C GLU A 52 -4.73 3.22 2.75
N HIS A 53 -4.07 4.38 2.89
CA HIS A 53 -2.83 4.67 2.17
C HIS A 53 -1.69 3.75 2.59
N LEU A 54 -1.55 3.48 3.89
CA LEU A 54 -0.57 2.53 4.41
C LEU A 54 -0.84 1.12 3.87
N ALA A 55 -2.08 0.62 3.99
CA ALA A 55 -2.45 -0.71 3.51
C ALA A 55 -2.21 -0.87 2.00
N GLY A 56 -2.57 0.13 1.19
CA GLY A 56 -2.31 0.12 -0.25
C GLY A 56 -0.83 0.09 -0.60
N ARG A 57 0.02 0.75 0.20
CA ARG A 57 1.47 0.72 0.00
C ARG A 57 2.10 -0.60 0.45
N ILE A 58 1.55 -1.26 1.47
CA ILE A 58 1.94 -2.63 1.83
C ILE A 58 1.60 -3.59 0.69
N ALA A 59 0.38 -3.51 0.13
CA ALA A 59 -0.03 -4.31 -1.02
C ALA A 59 0.90 -4.11 -2.23
N ALA A 60 1.22 -2.84 -2.54
CA ALA A 60 2.12 -2.52 -3.65
C ALA A 60 3.55 -3.03 -3.44
N VAL A 61 4.06 -3.04 -2.20
CA VAL A 61 5.37 -3.65 -1.90
C VAL A 61 5.33 -5.16 -2.12
N TYR A 62 4.22 -5.84 -1.82
CA TYR A 62 4.09 -7.26 -2.16
C TYR A 62 4.13 -7.51 -3.68
N ALA A 63 3.41 -6.71 -4.47
CA ALA A 63 3.45 -6.81 -5.94
C ALA A 63 4.85 -6.54 -6.51
N LEU A 64 5.49 -5.46 -6.05
CA LEU A 64 6.83 -5.08 -6.50
C LEU A 64 7.92 -6.12 -6.19
N ARG A 65 7.75 -6.90 -5.12
CA ARG A 65 8.70 -7.97 -4.77
C ARG A 65 8.76 -9.08 -5.81
N GLU A 66 7.67 -9.35 -6.54
CA GLU A 66 7.67 -10.33 -7.63
C GLU A 66 8.59 -9.90 -8.78
N TYR A 67 8.81 -8.58 -8.93
CA TYR A 67 9.69 -7.98 -9.93
C TYR A 67 11.07 -7.57 -9.34
N GLY A 68 11.41 -8.05 -8.15
CA GLY A 68 12.71 -7.80 -7.51
C GLY A 68 12.86 -6.45 -6.80
N TYR A 69 11.80 -5.64 -6.75
CA TYR A 69 11.82 -4.34 -6.08
C TYR A 69 11.39 -4.44 -4.60
N LYS A 70 11.99 -3.61 -3.74
CA LYS A 70 11.68 -3.56 -2.30
C LYS A 70 11.25 -2.16 -1.82
N CYS A 71 11.03 -1.24 -2.75
CA CYS A 71 10.68 0.15 -2.47
C CYS A 71 9.17 0.34 -2.26
N VAL A 72 8.82 1.33 -1.45
CA VAL A 72 7.45 1.82 -1.33
C VAL A 72 7.20 2.84 -2.45
N PRO A 73 6.15 2.69 -3.29
CA PRO A 73 5.82 3.71 -4.30
C PRO A 73 5.62 5.09 -3.68
N ALA A 74 6.20 6.13 -4.27
CA ALA A 74 6.02 7.51 -3.79
C ALA A 74 4.62 8.06 -4.17
N ILE A 75 4.37 9.33 -3.88
CA ILE A 75 3.17 10.06 -4.31
C ILE A 75 3.61 11.04 -5.41
N GLY A 76 3.05 10.90 -6.61
CA GLY A 76 3.31 11.78 -7.75
C GLY A 76 2.49 13.07 -7.70
N GLU A 77 2.71 13.94 -8.68
CA GLU A 77 2.09 15.28 -8.75
C GLU A 77 0.56 15.26 -8.78
N LEU A 78 -0.02 14.24 -9.44
CA LEU A 78 -1.47 14.01 -9.51
C LEU A 78 -1.95 13.02 -8.45
N ARG A 79 -1.15 12.81 -7.39
CA ARG A 79 -1.38 11.86 -6.29
C ARG A 79 -1.38 10.39 -6.71
N GLN A 80 -0.92 10.08 -7.91
CA GLN A 80 -0.72 8.72 -8.40
C GLN A 80 0.45 8.04 -7.66
N PRO A 81 0.45 6.71 -7.51
CA PRO A 81 1.65 5.98 -7.12
C PRO A 81 2.75 6.20 -8.16
N VAL A 82 3.96 6.51 -7.71
CA VAL A 82 5.14 6.53 -8.59
C VAL A 82 5.78 5.15 -8.53
N TRP A 83 5.69 4.44 -9.65
CA TRP A 83 6.27 3.12 -9.82
C TRP A 83 7.75 3.21 -10.22
N PRO A 84 8.58 2.19 -9.93
CA PRO A 84 9.93 2.09 -10.48
C PRO A 84 9.92 2.13 -12.02
N ALA A 85 11.09 2.42 -12.61
CA ALA A 85 11.24 2.36 -14.05
C ALA A 85 10.84 0.96 -14.57
N GLU A 86 10.27 0.92 -15.77
CA GLU A 86 9.91 -0.30 -16.50
C GLU A 86 8.73 -1.10 -15.92
N VAL A 87 8.14 -0.67 -14.82
CA VAL A 87 6.92 -1.27 -14.26
C VAL A 87 5.79 -0.25 -14.18
N TYR A 88 4.58 -0.75 -14.44
CA TYR A 88 3.34 -0.05 -14.19
C TYR A 88 2.50 -0.89 -13.24
N GLY A 89 1.58 -0.23 -12.53
CA GLY A 89 0.73 -0.93 -11.60
C GLY A 89 -0.44 -0.07 -11.16
N SER A 90 -1.30 -0.68 -10.35
CA SER A 90 -2.45 -0.01 -9.76
C SER A 90 -2.58 -0.35 -8.29
N ILE A 91 -3.16 0.57 -7.53
CA ILE A 91 -3.50 0.36 -6.12
C ILE A 91 -4.96 0.75 -5.94
N SER A 92 -5.74 -0.14 -5.37
CA SER A 92 -7.13 0.10 -5.01
C SER A 92 -7.37 -0.21 -3.53
N HIS A 93 -8.41 0.39 -2.95
CA HIS A 93 -8.84 0.05 -1.60
C HIS A 93 -10.36 0.16 -1.48
N CYS A 94 -10.96 -0.72 -0.69
CA CYS A 94 -12.38 -0.70 -0.36
C CYS A 94 -12.56 -1.28 1.04
N GLY A 95 -13.25 -0.53 1.92
CA GLY A 95 -13.47 -0.96 3.31
C GLY A 95 -12.16 -1.25 4.05
N ALA A 96 -11.98 -2.50 4.46
CA ALA A 96 -10.84 -3.01 5.21
C ALA A 96 -9.83 -3.79 4.34
N THR A 97 -9.88 -3.59 3.02
CA THR A 97 -9.05 -4.30 2.05
C THR A 97 -8.37 -3.32 1.11
N ALA A 98 -7.08 -3.53 0.89
CA ALA A 98 -6.31 -2.89 -0.16
C ALA A 98 -5.80 -3.93 -1.16
N LEU A 99 -5.58 -3.51 -2.39
CA LEU A 99 -5.13 -4.36 -3.48
C LEU A 99 -4.05 -3.63 -4.29
N ALA A 100 -3.06 -4.39 -4.76
CA ALA A 100 -2.15 -3.92 -5.79
C ALA A 100 -1.84 -5.02 -6.83
N VAL A 101 -1.47 -4.57 -8.03
CA VAL A 101 -0.97 -5.35 -9.16
C VAL A 101 0.08 -4.54 -9.89
#